data_AF-A0A2V7T7K5-F1
#
_entry.id   AF-A0A2V7T7K5-F1
#
_cell.length_a   1.000
_cell.length_b   1.000
_cell.length_c   1.000
_cell.angle_alpha   90.00
_cell.angle_beta   90.00
_cell.angle_gamma   90.00
#
_symmetry.space_group_name_H-M   'P 1'
#
loop_
_entity.id
_entity.type
_entity.pdbx_description
1 polymer ?
#
loop_
_entity_poly.entity_id
_entity_poly.type
_entity_poly.pdbx_seq_one_letter_code
_entity_poly.pdbx_strand_id
1 'polypeptide(L)'
;TSEGKSGTAAITVIVVPVASVTVSPASASIAISGTRQLSAVTKDSAGNTLTGRVVTWGSSNPAVAIVDAAGLVTGVIAGSATITPTSEGKSGTASITVTSGTGAPDPTLPVLLNTAYTAPTGATITVPAGGDFQAALDNAQPGDQILLAEGATFVGPFTLPVKAGNGWIVIRSSTADANLPAEGQRMKPSYAAVLPKIVSPDVGPAIQTALGAHHYRFLGVEITTTEPSLNYGLVLFGDGGAAQNSLALVAHDLILDRTYIHGNATVSLKRCVSLNSAASAVIDSYLSECHATGQDAQAICGWNGPGPFKIVNNYLEGSGENVMFGGADPAITNLIPSDIEIRRNYFFKPLAWRASGTWSVKNLLELKLGRRVLIQGNIFENSWANAQTGFAIVMWSADETGPTTWAQTADVWVRENIIRHAGSGLQLTDKGTFPALPVQRVRFDNNLWQDISTSWGGDGRLFQIASNTGQLTAIKFYHQTGFADNTLITIVSGVTQQFEFANNIVNHGQYGIHADNASEKTALDLYMPGYIFAGNAVIGGTAARYPNGNFFPADLNAVGFVNAAGGDHHLAASSPYKNQGTDGTDPGADITAILTWTNGVDQ
;
A
#
# COMPACT_ATOMS: atom_id res chain seq x y z
N THR A 1 -13.37 -73.97 48.05
CA THR A 1 -13.08 -74.95 49.13
C THR A 1 -14.27 -75.87 49.29
N SER A 2 -14.04 -77.14 49.61
CA SER A 2 -15.08 -78.11 50.01
C SER A 2 -14.44 -79.11 50.98
N GLU A 3 -15.17 -79.50 52.04
CA GLU A 3 -14.70 -80.43 53.10
C GLU A 3 -13.28 -80.11 53.64
N GLY A 4 -13.01 -78.84 53.96
CA GLY A 4 -11.72 -78.41 54.53
C GLY A 4 -10.54 -78.36 53.55
N LYS A 5 -10.73 -78.68 52.26
CA LYS A 5 -9.68 -78.55 51.22
C LYS A 5 -9.86 -77.31 50.36
N SER A 6 -8.79 -76.53 50.20
CA SER A 6 -8.71 -75.38 49.31
C SER A 6 -7.94 -75.73 48.03
N GLY A 7 -8.42 -75.18 46.91
CA GLY A 7 -7.66 -75.12 45.67
C GLY A 7 -7.53 -73.65 45.30
N THR A 8 -6.33 -73.22 44.94
CA THR A 8 -6.07 -71.90 44.38
C THR A 8 -5.61 -72.10 42.94
N ALA A 9 -6.20 -71.36 42.00
CA ALA A 9 -5.68 -71.25 40.65
C ALA A 9 -4.91 -69.93 40.54
N ALA A 10 -3.66 -69.97 40.07
CA ALA A 10 -2.97 -68.78 39.65
C ALA A 10 -3.51 -68.35 38.28
N ILE A 11 -4.14 -67.18 38.22
CA ILE A 11 -4.55 -66.57 36.94
C ILE A 11 -3.48 -65.57 36.55
N THR A 12 -2.70 -65.88 35.51
CA THR A 12 -1.83 -64.91 34.88
C THR A 12 -2.63 -64.15 33.83
N VAL A 13 -2.93 -62.88 34.09
CA VAL A 13 -3.48 -61.98 33.08
C VAL A 13 -2.33 -61.52 32.19
N ILE A 14 -2.22 -62.08 30.99
CA ILE A 14 -1.25 -61.64 30.00
C ILE A 14 -1.83 -60.43 29.28
N VAL A 15 -1.20 -59.27 29.45
CA VAL A 15 -1.53 -58.09 28.65
C VAL A 15 -1.16 -58.39 27.21
N VAL A 16 -2.16 -58.48 26.34
CA VAL A 16 -1.94 -58.70 24.90
C VAL A 16 -1.14 -57.51 24.36
N PRO A 17 0.04 -57.70 23.75
CA PRO A 17 0.86 -56.59 23.28
C PRO A 17 0.21 -55.86 22.10
N VAL A 18 0.45 -54.55 21.99
CA VAL A 18 0.08 -53.81 20.77
C VAL A 18 0.92 -54.33 19.60
N ALA A 19 0.26 -54.80 18.55
CA ALA A 19 0.91 -55.21 17.31
C ALA A 19 0.95 -54.08 16.28
N SER A 20 -0.07 -53.21 16.26
CA SER A 20 -0.15 -52.06 15.33
C SER A 20 -0.92 -50.88 15.93
N VAL A 21 -0.62 -49.67 15.42
CA VAL A 21 -1.35 -48.43 15.70
C VAL A 21 -1.86 -47.88 14.38
N THR A 22 -3.18 -47.73 14.25
CA THR A 22 -3.80 -47.10 13.08
C THR A 22 -4.28 -45.70 13.45
N VAL A 23 -4.05 -44.72 12.58
CA VAL A 23 -4.47 -43.33 12.78
C VAL A 23 -5.51 -42.91 11.73
N SER A 24 -6.52 -42.16 12.16
CA SER A 24 -7.58 -41.64 11.29
C SER A 24 -7.88 -40.16 11.58
N PRO A 25 -7.98 -39.30 10.55
CA PRO A 25 -7.66 -39.60 9.14
C PRO A 25 -6.16 -39.83 8.92
N ALA A 26 -5.81 -40.62 7.89
CA ALA A 26 -4.42 -40.86 7.50
C ALA A 26 -3.76 -39.65 6.82
N SER A 27 -4.57 -38.69 6.37
CA SER A 27 -4.10 -37.39 5.90
C SER A 27 -5.15 -36.31 6.12
N ALA A 28 -4.73 -35.06 6.32
CA ALA A 28 -5.63 -33.91 6.36
C ALA A 28 -4.95 -32.66 5.78
N SER A 29 -5.77 -31.78 5.20
CA SER A 29 -5.36 -30.42 4.86
C SER A 29 -6.06 -29.46 5.82
N ILE A 30 -5.30 -28.59 6.48
CA ILE A 30 -5.82 -27.57 7.40
C ILE A 30 -5.23 -26.21 7.03
N ALA A 31 -5.95 -25.13 7.28
CA ALA A 31 -5.37 -23.78 7.18
C ALA A 31 -4.39 -23.53 8.33
N ILE A 32 -3.54 -22.51 8.19
CA ILE A 32 -2.82 -21.91 9.33
C ILE A 32 -3.83 -21.58 10.45
N SER A 33 -3.49 -21.88 11.70
CA SER A 33 -4.37 -21.82 12.89
C SER A 33 -5.59 -22.77 12.86
N GLY A 34 -5.85 -23.44 11.73
CA GLY A 34 -6.87 -24.46 11.61
C GLY A 34 -6.51 -25.69 12.44
N THR A 35 -7.53 -26.40 12.91
CA THR A 35 -7.35 -27.60 13.73
C THR A 35 -7.91 -28.85 13.05
N ARG A 36 -7.33 -30.00 13.39
CA ARG A 36 -7.86 -31.30 12.99
C ARG A 36 -7.68 -32.31 14.11
N GLN A 37 -8.79 -32.92 14.54
CA GLN A 37 -8.73 -34.05 15.45
C GLN A 37 -8.26 -35.30 14.71
N LEU A 38 -7.21 -35.94 15.23
CA LEU A 38 -6.80 -37.29 14.86
C LEU A 38 -7.24 -38.28 15.93
N SER A 39 -7.48 -39.53 15.52
CA SER A 39 -7.77 -40.64 16.43
C SER A 39 -6.77 -41.76 16.18
N ALA A 40 -6.27 -42.38 17.25
CA ALA A 40 -5.37 -43.53 17.18
C ALA A 40 -6.06 -44.77 17.78
N VAL A 41 -5.99 -45.89 17.08
CA VAL A 41 -6.54 -47.18 17.50
C VAL A 41 -5.41 -48.20 17.57
N THR A 42 -5.17 -48.74 18.75
CA THR A 42 -4.22 -49.83 18.99
C THR A 42 -4.86 -51.19 18.71
N LYS A 43 -4.17 -52.09 18.02
CA LYS A 43 -4.66 -53.45 17.72
C LYS A 43 -3.66 -54.52 18.11
N ASP A 44 -4.16 -55.70 18.49
CA ASP A 44 -3.35 -56.90 18.67
C ASP A 44 -2.98 -57.56 17.32
N SER A 45 -2.23 -58.67 17.36
CA SER A 45 -1.80 -59.40 16.16
C SER A 45 -2.95 -60.08 15.40
N ALA A 46 -4.12 -60.24 16.03
CA ALA A 46 -5.32 -60.78 15.42
C ALA A 46 -6.23 -59.68 14.85
N GLY A 47 -5.85 -58.41 15.00
CA GLY A 47 -6.60 -57.24 14.52
C GLY A 47 -7.70 -56.74 15.46
N ASN A 48 -7.80 -57.28 16.68
CA ASN A 48 -8.75 -56.81 17.69
C ASN A 48 -8.30 -55.47 18.28
N THR A 49 -9.25 -54.56 18.51
CA THR A 49 -8.98 -53.29 19.17
C THR A 49 -8.61 -53.49 20.63
N LEU A 50 -7.50 -52.90 21.05
CA LEU A 50 -7.07 -52.82 22.44
C LEU A 50 -7.52 -51.47 23.03
N THR A 51 -8.11 -51.49 24.22
CA THR A 51 -8.50 -50.28 24.97
C THR A 51 -7.59 -50.08 26.19
N GLY A 52 -7.61 -48.87 26.78
CA GLY A 52 -6.79 -48.54 27.95
C GLY A 52 -5.28 -48.43 27.70
N ARG A 53 -4.87 -48.31 26.43
CA ARG A 53 -3.46 -48.14 26.03
C ARG A 53 -3.09 -46.67 25.98
N VAL A 54 -1.90 -46.36 26.51
CA VAL A 54 -1.33 -45.01 26.41
C VAL A 54 -0.84 -44.79 24.99
N VAL A 55 -1.26 -43.68 24.38
CA VAL A 55 -0.78 -43.21 23.08
C VAL A 55 -0.05 -41.90 23.28
N THR A 56 1.18 -41.81 22.79
CA THR A 56 1.96 -40.57 22.74
C THR A 56 1.97 -40.02 21.31
N TRP A 57 1.84 -38.71 21.15
CA TRP A 57 1.82 -38.05 19.85
C TRP A 57 3.10 -37.25 19.61
N GLY A 58 3.55 -37.20 18.37
CA GLY A 58 4.68 -36.36 17.94
C GLY A 58 4.46 -35.80 16.55
N SER A 59 5.09 -34.66 16.26
CA SER A 59 5.12 -34.03 14.93
C SER A 59 6.53 -34.05 14.38
N SER A 60 6.69 -34.39 13.09
CA SER A 60 7.98 -34.32 12.40
C SER A 60 8.47 -32.88 12.21
N ASN A 61 7.55 -31.90 12.24
CA ASN A 61 7.87 -30.49 12.12
C ASN A 61 6.90 -29.66 12.98
N PRO A 62 7.20 -29.46 14.28
CA PRO A 62 6.39 -28.63 15.17
C PRO A 62 6.27 -27.17 14.74
N ALA A 63 7.18 -26.65 13.90
CA ALA A 63 7.05 -25.32 13.33
C ALA A 63 5.94 -25.23 12.28
N VAL A 64 5.59 -26.35 11.62
CA VAL A 64 4.49 -26.46 10.64
C VAL A 64 3.18 -26.88 11.29
N ALA A 65 3.16 -27.94 12.09
CA ALA A 65 1.97 -28.38 12.79
C ALA A 65 2.33 -28.96 14.16
N ILE A 66 1.60 -28.54 15.19
CA ILE A 66 1.69 -29.10 16.54
C ILE A 66 0.54 -30.06 16.78
N VAL A 67 0.72 -31.02 17.68
CA VAL A 67 -0.32 -31.97 18.10
C VAL A 67 -0.31 -32.08 19.63
N ASP A 68 -1.48 -32.05 20.26
CA ASP A 68 -1.62 -32.20 21.71
C ASP A 68 -1.70 -33.68 22.15
N ALA A 69 -1.78 -33.91 23.47
CA ALA A 69 -1.89 -35.25 24.04
C ALA A 69 -3.19 -35.98 23.66
N ALA A 70 -4.25 -35.26 23.26
CA ALA A 70 -5.51 -35.82 22.81
C ALA A 70 -5.53 -36.09 21.29
N GLY A 71 -4.47 -35.75 20.55
CA GLY A 71 -4.39 -35.92 19.10
C GLY A 71 -5.02 -34.77 18.31
N LEU A 72 -5.29 -33.63 18.94
CA LEU A 72 -5.73 -32.42 18.25
C LEU A 72 -4.52 -31.75 17.59
N VAL A 73 -4.51 -31.71 16.27
CA VAL A 73 -3.48 -31.04 15.47
C VAL A 73 -3.88 -29.58 15.25
N THR A 74 -2.91 -28.67 15.35
CA THR A 74 -3.05 -27.25 15.01
C THR A 74 -2.00 -26.87 13.98
N GLY A 75 -2.43 -26.28 12.85
CA GLY A 75 -1.52 -25.74 11.84
C GLY A 75 -0.87 -24.45 12.32
N VAL A 76 0.43 -24.31 12.09
CA VAL A 76 1.24 -23.17 12.55
C VAL A 76 1.73 -22.33 11.37
N ILE A 77 2.44 -22.93 10.41
CA ILE A 77 2.85 -22.29 9.15
C ILE A 77 2.50 -23.19 7.96
N ALA A 78 2.37 -22.60 6.77
CA ALA A 78 2.14 -23.37 5.56
C ALA A 78 3.28 -24.36 5.28
N GLY A 79 2.95 -25.58 4.89
CA GLY A 79 3.92 -26.64 4.68
C GLY A 79 3.34 -28.03 4.94
N SER A 80 4.21 -29.01 5.17
CA SER A 80 3.81 -30.38 5.49
C SER A 80 4.48 -30.89 6.76
N ALA A 81 3.73 -31.63 7.57
CA ALA A 81 4.21 -32.31 8.77
C ALA A 81 3.60 -33.71 8.85
N THR A 82 4.37 -34.68 9.33
CA THR A 82 3.86 -36.02 9.66
C THR A 82 3.59 -36.09 11.15
N ILE A 83 2.36 -36.49 11.52
CA ILE A 83 1.95 -36.70 12.90
C ILE A 83 1.99 -38.20 13.22
N THR A 84 2.68 -38.57 14.30
CA THR A 84 2.98 -39.95 14.66
C THR A 84 2.43 -40.29 16.06
N PRO A 85 1.30 -41.01 16.17
CA PRO A 85 0.92 -41.67 17.42
C PRO A 85 1.76 -42.93 17.65
N THR A 86 2.22 -43.14 18.88
CA THR A 86 3.03 -44.29 19.30
C THR A 86 2.47 -44.95 20.56
N SER A 87 2.42 -46.27 20.59
CA SER A 87 2.04 -47.08 21.76
C SER A 87 2.85 -48.38 21.80
N GLU A 88 3.49 -48.67 22.93
CA GLU A 88 4.31 -49.89 23.13
C GLU A 88 5.36 -50.14 22.01
N GLY A 89 5.96 -49.07 21.49
CA GLY A 89 6.96 -49.14 20.42
C GLY A 89 6.39 -49.37 19.01
N LYS A 90 5.06 -49.37 18.86
CA LYS A 90 4.36 -49.40 17.57
C LYS A 90 3.84 -48.01 17.23
N SER A 91 3.87 -47.65 15.95
CA SER A 91 3.46 -46.32 15.49
C SER A 91 2.55 -46.38 14.27
N GLY A 92 1.70 -45.36 14.15
CA GLY A 92 0.99 -45.01 12.93
C GLY A 92 1.48 -43.65 12.40
N THR A 93 1.00 -43.22 11.24
CA THR A 93 1.37 -41.91 10.66
C THR A 93 0.20 -41.24 9.97
N ALA A 94 0.02 -39.94 10.20
CA ALA A 94 -0.92 -39.09 9.49
C ALA A 94 -0.17 -37.95 8.80
N SER A 95 -0.41 -37.75 7.50
CA SER A 95 0.19 -36.65 6.73
C SER A 95 -0.66 -35.39 6.86
N ILE A 96 -0.11 -34.31 7.38
CA ILE A 96 -0.78 -33.02 7.53
C ILE A 96 -0.18 -32.03 6.55
N THR A 97 -1.01 -31.47 5.68
CA THR A 97 -0.68 -30.30 4.88
C THR A 97 -1.31 -29.09 5.53
N VAL A 98 -0.48 -28.15 5.95
CA VAL A 98 -0.96 -26.83 6.37
C VAL A 98 -0.91 -25.94 5.15
N THR A 99 -2.06 -25.46 4.73
CA THR A 99 -2.15 -24.47 3.66
C THR A 99 -2.18 -23.10 4.31
N SER A 100 -1.48 -22.12 3.73
CA SER A 100 -2.01 -20.75 3.76
C SER A 100 -3.47 -20.90 3.32
N GLY A 101 -4.47 -20.39 4.04
CA GLY A 101 -5.87 -20.66 3.70
C GLY A 101 -6.16 -20.37 2.22
N THR A 102 -7.36 -20.73 1.71
CA THR A 102 -7.84 -20.14 0.46
C THR A 102 -8.05 -18.64 0.68
N GLY A 103 -6.96 -17.89 0.86
CA GLY A 103 -6.95 -16.46 1.02
C GLY A 103 -7.56 -15.87 -0.24
N ALA A 104 -8.26 -14.75 -0.10
CA ALA A 104 -8.67 -14.00 -1.26
C ALA A 104 -7.48 -13.82 -2.21
N PRO A 105 -7.76 -13.79 -3.53
CA PRO A 105 -6.73 -13.51 -4.51
C PRO A 105 -6.01 -12.21 -4.15
N ASP A 106 -4.71 -12.17 -4.46
CA ASP A 106 -3.94 -10.95 -4.35
C ASP A 106 -4.54 -9.83 -5.22
N PRO A 107 -4.21 -8.56 -4.93
CA PRO A 107 -4.72 -7.43 -5.68
C PRO A 107 -4.51 -7.59 -7.19
N THR A 108 -5.55 -7.31 -7.97
CA THR A 108 -5.37 -7.17 -9.42
C THR A 108 -4.52 -5.93 -9.71
N LEU A 109 -3.42 -6.08 -10.45
CA LEU A 109 -2.53 -4.97 -10.80
C LEU A 109 -3.16 -4.00 -11.83
N PRO A 110 -2.73 -2.72 -11.84
CA PRO A 110 -3.14 -1.75 -12.86
C PRO A 110 -2.72 -2.16 -14.27
N VAL A 111 -3.50 -1.75 -15.27
CA VAL A 111 -3.04 -1.60 -16.65
C VAL A 111 -2.06 -0.43 -16.72
N LEU A 112 -0.79 -0.70 -17.05
CA LEU A 112 0.25 0.32 -17.09
C LEU A 112 0.23 1.12 -18.39
N LEU A 113 0.49 2.43 -18.29
CA LEU A 113 0.57 3.32 -19.43
C LEU A 113 1.99 3.38 -20.01
N ASN A 114 2.11 3.15 -21.32
CA ASN A 114 3.37 3.39 -22.03
C ASN A 114 3.54 4.90 -22.28
N THR A 115 4.63 5.45 -21.76
CA THR A 115 4.95 6.88 -21.88
C THR A 115 6.31 7.13 -22.54
N ALA A 116 6.90 6.10 -23.15
CA ALA A 116 8.19 6.23 -23.84
C ALA A 116 8.15 7.39 -24.84
N TYR A 117 9.15 8.27 -24.79
CA TYR A 117 9.21 9.40 -25.70
C TYR A 117 9.43 8.95 -27.14
N THR A 118 8.57 9.43 -28.05
CA THR A 118 8.74 9.27 -29.49
C THR A 118 8.82 10.67 -30.09
N ALA A 119 9.88 10.94 -30.86
CA ALA A 119 10.06 12.23 -31.51
C ALA A 119 8.92 12.51 -32.49
N PRO A 120 8.35 13.73 -32.49
CA PRO A 120 7.34 14.18 -33.46
C PRO A 120 7.82 14.05 -34.90
N THR A 121 6.93 13.65 -35.81
CA THR A 121 7.22 13.47 -37.24
C THR A 121 6.58 14.53 -38.13
N GLY A 122 5.72 15.37 -37.55
CA GLY A 122 5.00 16.44 -38.23
C GLY A 122 5.78 17.75 -38.30
N ALA A 123 5.05 18.85 -38.46
CA ALA A 123 5.61 20.19 -38.54
C ALA A 123 6.13 20.69 -37.18
N THR A 124 7.07 21.63 -37.24
CA THR A 124 7.54 22.38 -36.07
C THR A 124 6.92 23.78 -36.09
N ILE A 125 6.11 24.10 -35.08
CA ILE A 125 5.48 25.40 -34.88
C ILE A 125 6.27 26.13 -33.80
N THR A 126 7.09 27.12 -34.18
CA THR A 126 7.88 27.88 -33.22
C THR A 126 7.05 29.04 -32.65
N VAL A 127 7.02 29.16 -31.33
CA VAL A 127 6.38 30.26 -30.61
C VAL A 127 7.48 31.09 -29.93
N PRO A 128 7.87 32.24 -30.50
CA PRO A 128 8.88 33.12 -29.90
C PRO A 128 8.34 33.83 -28.66
N ALA A 129 9.20 34.53 -27.93
CA ALA A 129 8.76 35.43 -26.85
C ALA A 129 7.76 36.46 -27.38
N GLY A 130 6.62 36.61 -26.70
CA GLY A 130 5.50 37.44 -27.14
C GLY A 130 4.66 36.85 -28.29
N GLY A 131 4.97 35.62 -28.73
CA GLY A 131 4.18 34.90 -29.72
C GLY A 131 2.86 34.37 -29.18
N ASP A 132 1.93 34.05 -30.08
CA ASP A 132 0.61 33.54 -29.74
C ASP A 132 0.63 32.01 -29.56
N PHE A 133 0.72 31.59 -28.30
CA PHE A 133 0.72 30.15 -27.97
C PHE A 133 -0.65 29.49 -28.18
N GLN A 134 -1.77 30.19 -27.97
CA GLN A 134 -3.09 29.61 -28.24
C GLN A 134 -3.30 29.37 -29.73
N ALA A 135 -2.91 30.32 -30.59
CA ALA A 135 -2.95 30.11 -32.04
C ALA A 135 -2.06 28.94 -32.49
N ALA A 136 -0.92 28.71 -31.83
CA ALA A 136 -0.10 27.53 -32.11
C ALA A 136 -0.82 26.23 -31.74
N LEU A 137 -1.49 26.17 -30.58
CA LEU A 137 -2.32 25.03 -30.18
C LEU A 137 -3.47 24.80 -31.16
N ASP A 138 -4.15 25.86 -31.60
CA ASP A 138 -5.29 25.79 -32.52
C ASP A 138 -4.87 25.31 -33.91
N ASN A 139 -3.68 25.70 -34.37
CA ASN A 139 -3.18 25.32 -35.70
C ASN A 139 -2.48 23.95 -35.75
N ALA A 140 -1.91 23.48 -34.63
CA ALA A 140 -1.19 22.22 -34.57
C ALA A 140 -2.05 21.04 -35.05
N GLN A 141 -1.43 20.13 -35.79
CA GLN A 141 -2.01 18.86 -36.25
C GLN A 141 -1.37 17.69 -35.51
N PRO A 142 -2.08 16.55 -35.37
CA PRO A 142 -1.49 15.33 -34.80
C PRO A 142 -0.16 14.95 -35.46
N GLY A 143 0.88 14.75 -34.66
CA GLY A 143 2.25 14.50 -35.10
C GLY A 143 3.16 15.73 -35.07
N ASP A 144 2.61 16.94 -34.95
CA ASP A 144 3.38 18.18 -34.87
C ASP A 144 4.08 18.36 -33.52
N GLN A 145 5.06 19.27 -33.50
CA GLN A 145 5.62 19.82 -32.28
C GLN A 145 5.44 21.34 -32.21
N ILE A 146 5.11 21.83 -31.02
CA ILE A 146 5.09 23.26 -30.70
C ILE A 146 6.33 23.55 -29.87
N LEU A 147 7.20 24.42 -30.40
CA LEU A 147 8.47 24.78 -29.80
C LEU A 147 8.36 26.15 -29.12
N LEU A 148 8.27 26.14 -27.80
CA LEU A 148 8.20 27.35 -26.98
C LEU A 148 9.61 27.89 -26.74
N ALA A 149 9.85 29.16 -27.04
CA ALA A 149 11.18 29.76 -26.91
C ALA A 149 11.72 29.70 -25.47
N GLU A 150 12.97 29.27 -25.33
CA GLU A 150 13.72 29.22 -24.06
C GLU A 150 13.62 30.56 -23.32
N GLY A 151 13.28 30.50 -22.02
CA GLY A 151 13.14 31.67 -21.15
C GLY A 151 11.96 32.59 -21.47
N ALA A 152 11.15 32.29 -22.49
CA ALA A 152 9.96 33.08 -22.81
C ALA A 152 8.82 32.81 -21.81
N THR A 153 8.03 33.84 -21.53
CA THR A 153 6.82 33.75 -20.69
C THR A 153 5.57 33.83 -21.55
N PHE A 154 4.66 32.89 -21.34
CA PHE A 154 3.34 32.80 -21.96
C PHE A 154 2.27 32.84 -20.87
N VAL A 155 1.41 33.86 -20.89
CA VAL A 155 0.35 34.04 -19.88
C VAL A 155 -0.96 33.50 -20.45
N GLY A 156 -1.60 32.57 -19.72
CA GLY A 156 -2.78 31.82 -20.15
C GLY A 156 -4.12 32.55 -19.98
N PRO A 157 -5.25 31.82 -19.87
CA PRO A 157 -5.32 30.37 -19.80
C PRO A 157 -5.21 29.76 -21.21
N PHE A 158 -4.45 28.69 -21.36
CA PHE A 158 -4.34 27.98 -22.64
C PHE A 158 -5.24 26.76 -22.66
N THR A 159 -6.12 26.68 -23.68
CA THR A 159 -7.05 25.58 -23.85
C THR A 159 -6.52 24.62 -24.90
N LEU A 160 -6.35 23.35 -24.54
CA LEU A 160 -6.01 22.28 -25.47
C LEU A 160 -7.26 21.89 -26.27
N PRO A 161 -7.31 22.12 -27.59
CA PRO A 161 -8.49 21.81 -28.39
C PRO A 161 -8.57 20.32 -28.75
N VAL A 162 -9.75 19.87 -29.18
CA VAL A 162 -9.93 18.53 -29.77
C VAL A 162 -9.32 18.54 -31.19
N LYS A 163 -8.64 17.45 -31.57
CA LYS A 163 -8.01 17.30 -32.90
C LYS A 163 -8.51 16.04 -33.58
N ALA A 164 -8.55 16.04 -34.91
CA ALA A 164 -8.88 14.84 -35.67
C ALA A 164 -7.66 13.93 -35.82
N GLY A 165 -7.69 12.71 -35.28
CA GLY A 165 -6.63 11.71 -35.38
C GLY A 165 -5.91 11.44 -34.04
N ASN A 166 -4.99 10.47 -34.03
CA ASN A 166 -4.39 9.91 -32.80
C ASN A 166 -2.87 10.16 -32.69
N GLY A 167 -2.33 11.09 -33.47
CA GLY A 167 -0.93 11.49 -33.37
C GLY A 167 -0.71 12.43 -32.18
N TRP A 168 0.42 12.30 -31.50
CA TRP A 168 0.80 13.20 -30.42
C TRP A 168 1.14 14.59 -30.93
N ILE A 169 0.64 15.63 -30.25
CA ILE A 169 1.15 16.99 -30.34
C ILE A 169 2.09 17.19 -29.16
N VAL A 170 3.37 17.45 -29.44
CA VAL A 170 4.38 17.67 -28.39
C VAL A 170 4.62 19.16 -28.22
N ILE A 171 4.22 19.69 -27.07
CA ILE A 171 4.56 21.05 -26.62
C ILE A 171 5.85 20.97 -25.83
N ARG A 172 6.91 21.62 -26.30
CA ARG A 172 8.22 21.50 -25.66
C ARG A 172 9.03 22.79 -25.72
N SER A 173 9.98 22.89 -24.81
CA SER A 173 10.98 23.96 -24.87
C SER A 173 11.86 23.87 -26.12
N SER A 174 12.28 25.03 -26.63
CA SER A 174 13.36 25.19 -27.62
C SER A 174 14.75 24.93 -27.07
N THR A 175 14.89 24.76 -25.74
CA THR A 175 16.15 24.44 -25.06
C THR A 175 16.73 23.15 -25.61
N ALA A 176 18.05 23.15 -25.84
CA ALA A 176 18.76 21.98 -26.31
C ALA A 176 18.60 20.80 -25.34
N ASP A 177 18.38 19.59 -25.87
CA ASP A 177 18.17 18.38 -25.05
C ASP A 177 19.31 18.11 -24.05
N ALA A 178 20.55 18.46 -24.41
CA ALA A 178 21.71 18.32 -23.53
C ALA A 178 21.65 19.22 -22.27
N ASN A 179 20.79 20.24 -22.28
CA ASN A 179 20.54 21.17 -21.17
C ASN A 179 19.23 20.86 -20.44
N LEU A 180 18.53 19.78 -20.80
CA LEU A 180 17.35 19.27 -20.11
C LEU A 180 17.69 17.93 -19.45
N PRO A 181 16.95 17.51 -18.41
CA PRO A 181 17.11 16.16 -17.89
C PRO A 181 16.80 15.12 -18.98
N ALA A 182 17.60 14.06 -19.03
CA ALA A 182 17.34 12.93 -19.90
C ALA A 182 16.03 12.21 -19.49
N GLU A 183 15.43 11.42 -20.39
CA GLU A 183 14.29 10.57 -20.04
C GLU A 183 14.65 9.64 -18.86
N GLY A 184 13.75 9.54 -17.87
CA GLY A 184 14.00 8.83 -16.61
C GLY A 184 14.79 9.64 -15.58
N GLN A 185 15.27 10.85 -15.91
CA GLN A 185 15.82 11.79 -14.94
C GLN A 185 14.79 12.87 -14.61
N ARG A 186 14.63 13.13 -13.32
CA ARG A 186 13.64 14.09 -12.82
C ARG A 186 14.05 15.54 -13.13
N MET A 187 13.07 16.35 -13.52
CA MET A 187 13.15 17.80 -13.55
C MET A 187 13.52 18.37 -12.18
N LYS A 188 14.21 19.50 -12.17
CA LYS A 188 14.60 20.23 -10.94
C LYS A 188 14.42 21.74 -11.12
N PRO A 189 14.16 22.50 -10.04
CA PRO A 189 14.08 23.95 -10.11
C PRO A 189 15.32 24.63 -10.71
N SER A 190 16.49 23.99 -10.63
CA SER A 190 17.74 24.49 -11.25
C SER A 190 17.67 24.66 -12.77
N TYR A 191 16.74 24.00 -13.45
CA TYR A 191 16.53 24.16 -14.89
C TYR A 191 15.68 25.39 -15.24
N ALA A 192 14.99 26.02 -14.28
CA ALA A 192 13.98 27.07 -14.54
C ALA A 192 14.48 28.20 -15.45
N ALA A 193 15.76 28.61 -15.34
CA ALA A 193 16.34 29.67 -16.16
C ALA A 193 16.36 29.36 -17.68
N VAL A 194 16.30 28.08 -18.04
CA VAL A 194 16.27 27.60 -19.43
C VAL A 194 14.93 26.98 -19.80
N LEU A 195 13.86 27.19 -19.03
CA LEU A 195 12.53 26.71 -19.39
C LEU A 195 11.67 27.87 -19.91
N PRO A 196 10.83 27.66 -20.94
CA PRO A 196 9.69 28.53 -21.18
C PRO A 196 8.73 28.41 -20.01
N LYS A 197 8.13 29.54 -19.64
CA LYS A 197 7.21 29.65 -18.50
C LYS A 197 5.79 29.84 -18.99
N ILE A 198 4.90 28.96 -18.56
CA ILE A 198 3.45 29.06 -18.80
C ILE A 198 2.81 29.51 -17.49
N VAL A 199 2.27 30.73 -17.47
CA VAL A 199 1.79 31.40 -16.26
C VAL A 199 0.27 31.46 -16.28
N SER A 200 -0.36 31.03 -15.20
CA SER A 200 -1.80 31.25 -15.01
C SER A 200 -2.09 32.77 -14.96
N PRO A 201 -3.09 33.26 -15.71
CA PRO A 201 -3.41 34.68 -15.77
C PRO A 201 -4.14 35.20 -14.52
N ASP A 202 -4.77 34.31 -13.77
CA ASP A 202 -5.71 34.63 -12.71
C ASP A 202 -5.82 33.45 -11.72
N VAL A 203 -6.88 33.42 -10.91
CA VAL A 203 -7.15 32.35 -9.93
C VAL A 203 -7.40 30.98 -10.57
N GLY A 204 -7.60 30.91 -11.89
CA GLY A 204 -7.83 29.72 -12.68
C GLY A 204 -6.54 29.09 -13.23
N PRO A 205 -6.65 28.27 -14.29
CA PRO A 205 -5.53 27.48 -14.78
C PRO A 205 -4.59 28.22 -15.73
N ALA A 206 -3.35 27.76 -15.76
CA ALA A 206 -2.43 28.05 -16.85
C ALA A 206 -2.78 27.21 -18.08
N ILE A 207 -3.11 25.93 -17.88
CA ILE A 207 -3.46 24.97 -18.93
C ILE A 207 -4.76 24.25 -18.56
N GLN A 208 -5.68 24.17 -19.52
CA GLN A 208 -6.91 23.40 -19.40
C GLN A 208 -7.22 22.63 -20.69
N THR A 209 -8.04 21.60 -20.61
CA THR A 209 -8.51 20.83 -21.78
C THR A 209 -9.92 21.24 -22.19
N ALA A 210 -10.18 21.35 -23.50
CA ALA A 210 -11.55 21.19 -23.98
C ALA A 210 -12.07 19.77 -23.67
N LEU A 211 -13.39 19.59 -23.57
CA LEU A 211 -13.98 18.25 -23.41
C LEU A 211 -13.55 17.34 -24.55
N GLY A 212 -13.07 16.14 -24.23
CA GLY A 212 -12.56 15.18 -25.20
C GLY A 212 -11.22 15.57 -25.87
N ALA A 213 -10.51 16.60 -25.39
CA ALA A 213 -9.18 16.92 -25.92
C ALA A 213 -8.21 15.77 -25.66
N HIS A 214 -7.31 15.50 -26.61
CA HIS A 214 -6.47 14.32 -26.50
C HIS A 214 -5.12 14.39 -27.22
N HIS A 215 -4.22 13.49 -26.82
CA HIS A 215 -2.90 13.26 -27.43
C HIS A 215 -1.95 14.46 -27.33
N TYR A 216 -1.82 15.04 -26.13
CA TYR A 216 -0.91 16.15 -25.85
C TYR A 216 0.19 15.76 -24.87
N ARG A 217 1.45 16.07 -25.20
CA ARG A 217 2.60 15.89 -24.31
C ARG A 217 3.32 17.20 -24.09
N PHE A 218 3.46 17.61 -22.84
CA PHE A 218 4.34 18.69 -22.43
C PHE A 218 5.71 18.14 -22.05
N LEU A 219 6.78 18.77 -22.52
CA LEU A 219 8.15 18.35 -22.28
C LEU A 219 9.07 19.53 -21.96
N GLY A 220 9.66 19.54 -20.77
CA GLY A 220 10.66 20.54 -20.40
C GLY A 220 10.08 21.95 -20.33
N VAL A 221 8.95 22.14 -19.64
CA VAL A 221 8.32 23.45 -19.47
C VAL A 221 8.14 23.77 -17.98
N GLU A 222 8.19 25.05 -17.64
CA GLU A 222 7.78 25.56 -16.33
C GLU A 222 6.31 25.99 -16.38
N ILE A 223 5.52 25.62 -15.38
CA ILE A 223 4.11 26.01 -15.26
C ILE A 223 3.89 26.59 -13.87
N THR A 224 3.42 27.84 -13.79
CA THR A 224 3.31 28.54 -12.49
C THR A 224 2.17 29.57 -12.49
N THR A 225 2.04 30.32 -11.40
CA THR A 225 1.11 31.44 -11.25
C THR A 225 1.84 32.63 -10.63
N THR A 226 1.49 33.84 -11.05
CA THR A 226 1.89 35.08 -10.37
C THR A 226 0.77 35.66 -9.53
N GLU A 227 -0.33 34.92 -9.32
CA GLU A 227 -1.46 35.50 -8.61
C GLU A 227 -1.15 35.80 -7.15
N PRO A 228 -1.57 36.99 -6.66
CA PRO A 228 -1.40 37.35 -5.27
C PRO A 228 -2.49 36.74 -4.36
N SER A 229 -3.44 36.01 -4.95
CA SER A 229 -4.56 35.38 -4.26
C SER A 229 -4.63 33.88 -4.53
N LEU A 230 -5.55 33.18 -3.86
CA LEU A 230 -5.73 31.73 -4.01
C LEU A 230 -5.91 31.34 -5.49
N ASN A 231 -5.03 30.49 -5.99
CA ASN A 231 -5.19 29.82 -7.28
C ASN A 231 -5.79 28.41 -7.09
N TYR A 232 -6.74 28.02 -7.94
CA TYR A 232 -7.51 26.76 -7.79
C TYR A 232 -6.89 25.55 -8.49
N GLY A 233 -5.90 25.75 -9.37
CA GLY A 233 -5.32 24.68 -10.19
C GLY A 233 -4.44 25.23 -11.30
N LEU A 234 -3.21 24.76 -11.49
CA LEU A 234 -2.36 25.21 -12.60
C LEU A 234 -2.60 24.44 -13.90
N VAL A 235 -2.71 23.12 -13.80
CA VAL A 235 -2.99 22.23 -14.94
C VAL A 235 -4.27 21.46 -14.67
N LEU A 236 -5.27 21.67 -15.52
CA LEU A 236 -6.54 20.93 -15.48
C LEU A 236 -6.63 19.96 -16.65
N PHE A 237 -6.26 18.70 -16.41
CA PHE A 237 -6.55 17.63 -17.36
C PHE A 237 -7.95 17.10 -17.09
N GLY A 238 -8.88 17.43 -17.99
CA GLY A 238 -10.30 17.23 -17.81
C GLY A 238 -10.96 18.35 -16.99
N ASP A 239 -12.22 18.64 -17.31
CA ASP A 239 -13.02 19.69 -16.64
C ASP A 239 -13.40 19.30 -15.21
N GLY A 240 -13.63 17.99 -14.97
CA GLY A 240 -13.98 17.48 -13.65
C GLY A 240 -15.34 17.93 -13.10
N GLY A 241 -16.08 18.77 -13.83
CA GLY A 241 -17.37 19.31 -13.46
C GLY A 241 -18.54 18.67 -14.22
N ALA A 242 -19.71 19.27 -14.07
CA ALA A 242 -20.97 18.78 -14.63
C ALA A 242 -21.00 18.68 -16.16
N ALA A 243 -20.10 19.39 -16.85
CA ALA A 243 -19.96 19.31 -18.30
C ALA A 243 -19.29 18.00 -18.74
N GLN A 244 -18.34 17.47 -17.95
CA GLN A 244 -17.72 16.17 -18.15
C GLN A 244 -18.48 15.06 -17.41
N ASN A 245 -19.68 14.75 -17.89
CA ASN A 245 -20.61 13.80 -17.23
C ASN A 245 -20.70 12.42 -17.91
N SER A 246 -19.88 12.15 -18.92
CA SER A 246 -19.78 10.82 -19.54
C SER A 246 -18.35 10.52 -20.01
N LEU A 247 -18.02 9.24 -20.16
CA LEU A 247 -16.69 8.81 -20.62
C LEU A 247 -16.31 9.35 -22.00
N ALA A 248 -17.29 9.63 -22.87
CA ALA A 248 -17.04 10.17 -24.21
C ALA A 248 -16.57 11.64 -24.19
N LEU A 249 -16.74 12.34 -23.07
CA LEU A 249 -16.35 13.75 -22.89
C LEU A 249 -15.03 13.90 -22.13
N VAL A 250 -14.46 12.79 -21.64
CA VAL A 250 -13.23 12.77 -20.87
C VAL A 250 -12.05 13.09 -21.80
N ALA A 251 -11.23 14.07 -21.43
CA ALA A 251 -9.96 14.31 -22.10
C ALA A 251 -9.00 13.13 -21.84
N HIS A 252 -8.20 12.72 -22.83
CA HIS A 252 -7.41 11.48 -22.73
C HIS A 252 -6.05 11.54 -23.44
N ASP A 253 -5.12 10.64 -23.12
CA ASP A 253 -3.77 10.63 -23.70
C ASP A 253 -3.04 11.96 -23.46
N LEU A 254 -2.81 12.29 -22.19
CA LEU A 254 -2.22 13.57 -21.76
C LEU A 254 -0.99 13.30 -20.89
N ILE A 255 0.16 13.87 -21.25
CA ILE A 255 1.42 13.60 -20.56
C ILE A 255 2.10 14.91 -20.15
N LEU A 256 2.41 15.03 -18.86
CA LEU A 256 3.39 15.96 -18.32
C LEU A 256 4.70 15.20 -18.13
N ASP A 257 5.71 15.52 -18.94
CA ASP A 257 7.02 14.85 -18.95
C ASP A 257 8.12 15.87 -18.64
N ARG A 258 8.90 15.64 -17.58
CA ARG A 258 9.99 16.54 -17.17
C ARG A 258 9.52 17.99 -17.07
N THR A 259 8.42 18.22 -16.37
CA THR A 259 7.85 19.55 -16.14
C THR A 259 8.22 20.07 -14.76
N TYR A 260 8.36 21.38 -14.62
CA TYR A 260 8.48 22.05 -13.33
C TYR A 260 7.18 22.83 -13.07
N ILE A 261 6.37 22.38 -12.12
CA ILE A 261 5.05 22.96 -11.86
C ILE A 261 5.04 23.46 -10.42
N HIS A 262 4.78 24.74 -10.21
CA HIS A 262 4.86 25.27 -8.86
C HIS A 262 4.01 26.49 -8.58
N GLY A 263 3.59 26.60 -7.32
CA GLY A 263 2.99 27.81 -6.76
C GLY A 263 4.04 28.84 -6.31
N ASN A 264 3.60 29.75 -5.44
CA ASN A 264 4.47 30.71 -4.75
C ASN A 264 4.63 30.29 -3.28
N ALA A 265 5.80 30.57 -2.70
CA ALA A 265 6.11 30.20 -1.31
C ALA A 265 5.19 30.82 -0.25
N THR A 266 4.42 31.86 -0.59
CA THR A 266 3.60 32.64 0.35
C THR A 266 2.13 32.75 -0.06
N VAL A 267 1.74 32.22 -1.23
CA VAL A 267 0.37 32.35 -1.74
C VAL A 267 -0.22 30.95 -1.91
N SER A 268 -1.47 30.79 -1.46
CA SER A 268 -2.17 29.52 -1.57
C SER A 268 -2.34 29.09 -3.04
N LEU A 269 -1.91 27.86 -3.34
CA LEU A 269 -2.23 27.11 -4.54
C LEU A 269 -2.97 25.83 -4.14
N LYS A 270 -4.25 25.74 -4.48
CA LYS A 270 -5.06 24.56 -4.18
C LYS A 270 -4.58 23.32 -4.93
N ARG A 271 -4.07 23.46 -6.15
CA ARG A 271 -3.66 22.29 -6.91
C ARG A 271 -2.60 22.57 -7.96
N CYS A 272 -1.58 21.73 -8.05
CA CYS A 272 -0.68 21.78 -9.18
C CYS A 272 -1.31 21.11 -10.41
N VAL A 273 -1.77 19.85 -10.30
CA VAL A 273 -2.37 19.10 -11.41
C VAL A 273 -3.68 18.42 -10.98
N SER A 274 -4.75 18.60 -11.76
CA SER A 274 -5.93 17.72 -11.69
C SER A 274 -5.90 16.67 -12.81
N LEU A 275 -6.27 15.43 -12.48
CA LEU A 275 -6.35 14.27 -13.36
C LEU A 275 -7.80 13.79 -13.46
N ASN A 276 -8.66 14.62 -14.05
CA ASN A 276 -10.03 14.25 -14.43
C ASN A 276 -10.07 13.70 -15.86
N SER A 277 -9.03 12.97 -16.25
CA SER A 277 -8.78 12.51 -17.60
C SER A 277 -8.62 10.99 -17.66
N ALA A 278 -8.49 10.44 -18.86
CA ALA A 278 -8.10 9.04 -19.10
C ALA A 278 -6.67 8.97 -19.66
N ALA A 279 -6.02 7.81 -19.55
CA ALA A 279 -4.68 7.56 -20.11
C ALA A 279 -3.69 8.72 -19.89
N SER A 280 -3.57 9.19 -18.65
CA SER A 280 -2.81 10.40 -18.33
C SER A 280 -1.60 10.13 -17.45
N ALA A 281 -0.52 10.89 -17.66
CA ALA A 281 0.73 10.71 -16.96
C ALA A 281 1.35 12.01 -16.44
N VAL A 282 1.96 11.93 -15.26
CA VAL A 282 2.92 12.89 -14.73
C VAL A 282 4.20 12.10 -14.46
N ILE A 283 5.23 12.36 -15.25
CA ILE A 283 6.49 11.61 -15.19
C ILE A 283 7.69 12.53 -15.11
N ASP A 284 8.71 12.09 -14.37
CA ASP A 284 10.01 12.75 -14.29
C ASP A 284 9.90 14.24 -13.91
N SER A 285 8.83 14.65 -13.21
CA SER A 285 8.47 16.05 -13.01
C SER A 285 8.70 16.52 -11.57
N TYR A 286 8.68 17.83 -11.37
CA TYR A 286 8.87 18.47 -10.07
C TYR A 286 7.68 19.36 -9.77
N LEU A 287 6.87 18.98 -8.78
CA LEU A 287 5.68 19.70 -8.34
C LEU A 287 5.92 20.22 -6.93
N SER A 288 6.01 21.55 -6.76
CA SER A 288 6.31 22.18 -5.47
C SER A 288 5.41 23.35 -5.13
N GLU A 289 5.38 23.74 -3.87
CA GLU A 289 4.58 24.88 -3.40
C GLU A 289 3.07 24.73 -3.71
N CYS A 290 2.55 23.49 -3.73
CA CYS A 290 1.12 23.20 -3.88
C CYS A 290 0.46 23.16 -2.48
N HIS A 291 0.37 24.32 -1.83
CA HIS A 291 -0.14 24.44 -0.45
C HIS A 291 -1.26 25.47 -0.33
N ALA A 292 -2.14 25.31 0.66
CA ALA A 292 -3.17 26.30 0.95
C ALA A 292 -3.55 26.30 2.43
N THR A 293 -4.04 27.46 2.90
CA THR A 293 -4.67 27.58 4.22
C THR A 293 -6.17 27.36 4.12
N GLY A 294 -6.73 26.52 5.00
CA GLY A 294 -8.16 26.25 5.12
C GLY A 294 -8.77 25.48 3.94
N GLN A 295 -7.94 24.84 3.11
CA GLN A 295 -8.35 24.07 1.94
C GLN A 295 -7.51 22.81 1.83
N ASP A 296 -8.07 21.80 1.17
CA ASP A 296 -7.34 20.61 0.74
C ASP A 296 -6.54 20.99 -0.51
N ALA A 297 -5.22 21.10 -0.35
CA ALA A 297 -4.29 21.43 -1.42
C ALA A 297 -3.49 20.20 -1.85
N GLN A 298 -3.33 19.99 -3.17
CA GLN A 298 -2.63 18.82 -3.70
C GLN A 298 -1.58 19.11 -4.76
N ALA A 299 -0.52 18.28 -4.79
CA ALA A 299 0.34 18.23 -5.96
C ALA A 299 -0.45 17.63 -7.14
N ILE A 300 -1.07 16.46 -6.92
CA ILE A 300 -1.89 15.77 -7.92
C ILE A 300 -3.21 15.31 -7.29
N CYS A 301 -4.34 15.58 -7.94
CA CYS A 301 -5.64 15.06 -7.51
C CYS A 301 -6.48 14.58 -8.69
N GLY A 302 -7.21 13.47 -8.57
CA GLY A 302 -8.17 13.02 -9.58
C GLY A 302 -9.46 12.52 -8.95
N TRP A 303 -10.61 12.97 -9.45
CA TRP A 303 -11.92 12.51 -8.93
C TRP A 303 -12.89 12.11 -10.04
N ASN A 304 -12.80 12.71 -11.22
CA ASN A 304 -13.73 12.48 -12.33
C ASN A 304 -13.06 11.90 -13.60
N GLY A 305 -11.96 11.16 -13.43
CA GLY A 305 -11.24 10.48 -14.51
C GLY A 305 -11.23 8.96 -14.33
N PRO A 306 -11.42 8.15 -15.39
CA PRO A 306 -11.45 6.68 -15.31
C PRO A 306 -10.06 6.04 -15.15
N GLY A 307 -9.00 6.74 -15.55
CA GLY A 307 -7.66 6.16 -15.74
C GLY A 307 -7.47 5.49 -17.11
N PRO A 308 -6.36 4.78 -17.36
CA PRO A 308 -5.25 4.56 -16.43
C PRO A 308 -4.47 5.85 -16.13
N PHE A 309 -3.80 5.86 -14.97
CA PHE A 309 -2.99 6.99 -14.51
C PHE A 309 -1.56 6.54 -14.20
N LYS A 310 -0.58 7.33 -14.62
CA LYS A 310 0.83 7.08 -14.33
C LYS A 310 1.48 8.27 -13.63
N ILE A 311 1.90 8.07 -12.39
CA ILE A 311 2.60 9.07 -11.56
C ILE A 311 3.95 8.45 -11.20
N VAL A 312 4.98 8.73 -12.00
CA VAL A 312 6.27 8.03 -11.88
C VAL A 312 7.45 8.98 -11.84
N ASN A 313 8.37 8.75 -10.90
CA ASN A 313 9.64 9.46 -10.78
C ASN A 313 9.54 10.98 -10.52
N ASN A 314 8.50 11.42 -9.80
CA ASN A 314 8.27 12.83 -9.53
C ASN A 314 8.77 13.25 -8.14
N TYR A 315 9.03 14.55 -7.97
CA TYR A 315 9.06 15.21 -6.66
C TYR A 315 7.71 15.89 -6.45
N LEU A 316 7.06 15.63 -5.33
CA LEU A 316 5.67 16.05 -5.11
C LEU A 316 5.56 16.72 -3.74
N GLU A 317 5.13 17.99 -3.71
CA GLU A 317 4.71 18.69 -2.50
C GLU A 317 3.23 19.04 -2.56
N GLY A 318 2.47 18.65 -1.53
CA GLY A 318 1.09 19.05 -1.32
C GLY A 318 0.85 19.24 0.16
N SER A 319 0.31 20.40 0.60
CA SER A 319 0.09 20.61 2.04
C SER A 319 -1.03 19.73 2.57
N GLY A 320 -2.17 19.65 1.86
CA GLY A 320 -3.21 18.67 2.11
C GLY A 320 -2.65 17.28 1.81
N GLU A 321 -2.71 16.88 0.53
CA GLU A 321 -2.25 15.59 0.04
C GLU A 321 -1.24 15.76 -1.08
N ASN A 322 -0.12 15.06 -1.08
CA ASN A 322 0.76 15.13 -2.26
C ASN A 322 0.07 14.47 -3.45
N VAL A 323 -0.57 13.32 -3.24
CA VAL A 323 -1.46 12.69 -4.23
C VAL A 323 -2.77 12.27 -3.58
N MET A 324 -3.89 12.60 -4.23
CA MET A 324 -5.23 12.18 -3.82
C MET A 324 -6.05 11.64 -4.98
N PHE A 325 -6.79 10.56 -4.76
CA PHE A 325 -7.91 10.19 -5.62
C PHE A 325 -9.23 10.25 -4.85
N GLY A 326 -10.19 11.00 -5.38
CA GLY A 326 -11.43 11.42 -4.73
C GLY A 326 -11.39 12.85 -4.19
N GLY A 327 -12.18 13.15 -3.16
CA GLY A 327 -12.29 14.50 -2.58
C GLY A 327 -13.41 15.36 -3.19
N ALA A 328 -14.07 14.85 -4.20
CA ALA A 328 -15.27 15.39 -4.84
C ALA A 328 -16.03 14.23 -5.50
N ASP A 329 -17.35 14.33 -5.60
CA ASP A 329 -18.14 13.34 -6.33
C ASP A 329 -17.81 13.42 -7.83
N PRO A 330 -17.62 12.28 -8.53
CA PRO A 330 -17.50 12.29 -9.97
C PRO A 330 -18.82 12.73 -10.61
N ALA A 331 -18.75 13.64 -11.60
CA ALA A 331 -19.89 13.96 -12.45
C ALA A 331 -20.30 12.79 -13.37
N ILE A 332 -19.39 11.84 -13.60
CA ILE A 332 -19.67 10.59 -14.33
C ILE A 332 -20.22 9.56 -13.34
N THR A 333 -21.44 9.11 -13.59
CA THR A 333 -22.14 8.14 -12.73
C THR A 333 -21.30 6.89 -12.45
N ASN A 334 -21.17 6.56 -11.17
CA ASN A 334 -20.50 5.35 -10.66
C ASN A 334 -19.03 5.21 -11.08
N LEU A 335 -18.34 6.31 -11.36
CA LEU A 335 -16.95 6.29 -11.80
C LEU A 335 -15.99 6.05 -10.63
N ILE A 336 -15.10 5.06 -10.78
CA ILE A 336 -13.99 4.83 -9.87
C ILE A 336 -12.68 5.06 -10.63
N PRO A 337 -11.83 6.03 -10.22
CA PRO A 337 -10.47 6.14 -10.75
C PRO A 337 -9.76 4.79 -10.66
N SER A 338 -9.30 4.27 -11.79
CA SER A 338 -8.75 2.92 -11.86
C SER A 338 -7.42 2.88 -12.58
N ASP A 339 -6.72 1.75 -12.43
CA ASP A 339 -5.46 1.48 -13.13
C ASP A 339 -4.39 2.56 -12.84
N ILE A 340 -4.10 2.72 -11.54
CA ILE A 340 -3.23 3.79 -11.03
C ILE A 340 -1.84 3.22 -10.72
N GLU A 341 -0.82 3.73 -11.42
CA GLU A 341 0.60 3.44 -11.19
C GLU A 341 1.24 4.62 -10.45
N ILE A 342 1.70 4.41 -9.21
CA ILE A 342 2.44 5.40 -8.39
C ILE A 342 3.80 4.81 -8.04
N ARG A 343 4.85 5.17 -8.77
CA ARG A 343 6.19 4.60 -8.54
C ARG A 343 7.33 5.59 -8.48
N ARG A 344 8.30 5.32 -7.60
CA ARG A 344 9.56 6.07 -7.53
C ARG A 344 9.40 7.58 -7.33
N ASN A 345 8.28 8.00 -6.75
CA ASN A 345 8.06 9.41 -6.42
C ASN A 345 8.62 9.71 -5.03
N TYR A 346 9.08 10.94 -4.87
CA TYR A 346 9.36 11.52 -3.57
C TYR A 346 8.17 12.36 -3.13
N PHE A 347 7.41 11.81 -2.19
CA PHE A 347 6.32 12.47 -1.49
C PHE A 347 6.91 13.23 -0.32
N PHE A 348 6.95 14.56 -0.42
CA PHE A 348 7.64 15.38 0.55
C PHE A 348 6.78 16.53 1.05
N LYS A 349 6.86 16.83 2.35
CA LYS A 349 6.40 18.11 2.91
C LYS A 349 7.59 18.84 3.55
N PRO A 350 7.88 20.08 3.14
CA PRO A 350 8.96 20.87 3.75
C PRO A 350 8.75 21.09 5.25
N LEU A 351 9.78 20.86 6.06
CA LEU A 351 9.73 21.15 7.51
C LEU A 351 9.55 22.63 7.82
N ALA A 352 9.89 23.52 6.89
CA ALA A 352 9.59 24.95 7.00
C ALA A 352 8.08 25.20 7.13
N TRP A 353 7.23 24.39 6.47
CA TRP A 353 5.77 24.49 6.60
C TRP A 353 5.28 24.05 7.98
N ARG A 354 5.94 23.04 8.57
CA ARG A 354 5.68 22.62 9.95
C ARG A 354 6.06 23.72 10.95
N ALA A 355 7.22 24.34 10.75
CA ALA A 355 7.72 25.40 11.60
C ALA A 355 6.87 26.68 11.51
N SER A 356 6.35 27.01 10.33
CA SER A 356 5.49 28.19 10.14
C SER A 356 4.06 27.98 10.64
N GLY A 357 3.53 26.75 10.54
CA GLY A 357 2.15 26.44 10.88
C GLY A 357 1.11 27.10 9.96
N THR A 358 1.52 27.64 8.80
CA THR A 358 0.67 28.46 7.92
C THR A 358 -0.33 27.63 7.12
N TRP A 359 0.08 26.46 6.64
CA TRP A 359 -0.69 25.68 5.69
C TRP A 359 -1.55 24.64 6.38
N SER A 360 -2.72 24.35 5.80
CA SER A 360 -3.53 23.21 6.24
C SER A 360 -2.83 21.94 5.80
N VAL A 361 -2.42 21.13 6.79
CA VAL A 361 -1.64 19.91 6.56
C VAL A 361 -2.43 18.66 6.84
N LYS A 362 -2.37 17.72 5.89
CA LYS A 362 -2.94 16.37 6.02
C LYS A 362 -1.88 15.31 5.65
N ASN A 363 -2.30 14.21 5.06
CA ASN A 363 -1.52 13.02 4.74
C ASN A 363 -0.71 13.15 3.44
N LEU A 364 0.20 12.22 3.15
CA LEU A 364 1.01 12.26 1.93
C LEU A 364 0.25 11.66 0.74
N LEU A 365 -0.43 10.54 0.97
CA LEU A 365 -1.24 9.85 -0.03
C LEU A 365 -2.65 9.59 0.51
N GLU A 366 -3.67 9.91 -0.28
CA GLU A 366 -5.06 9.55 0.00
C GLU A 366 -5.71 8.82 -1.17
N LEU A 367 -6.35 7.70 -0.87
CA LEU A 367 -7.33 7.09 -1.76
C LEU A 367 -8.69 7.14 -1.06
N LYS A 368 -9.60 8.03 -1.45
CA LYS A 368 -11.01 7.94 -1.01
C LYS A 368 -11.80 6.97 -1.88
N LEU A 369 -11.34 6.78 -3.11
CA LEU A 369 -11.79 5.76 -4.06
C LEU A 369 -10.63 5.42 -4.99
N GLY A 370 -10.56 4.17 -5.44
CA GLY A 370 -9.49 3.73 -6.33
C GLY A 370 -9.52 2.24 -6.59
N ARG A 371 -9.27 1.79 -7.83
CA ARG A 371 -9.23 0.36 -8.14
C ARG A 371 -8.04 -0.04 -9.00
N ARG A 372 -7.40 -1.18 -8.68
CA ARG A 372 -6.18 -1.67 -9.35
C ARG A 372 -5.07 -0.63 -9.24
N VAL A 373 -4.48 -0.53 -8.07
CA VAL A 373 -3.49 0.50 -7.71
C VAL A 373 -2.18 -0.15 -7.33
N LEU A 374 -1.08 0.29 -7.95
CA LEU A 374 0.29 -0.11 -7.58
C LEU A 374 1.03 1.08 -7.01
N ILE A 375 1.48 0.97 -5.75
CA ILE A 375 2.29 1.97 -5.05
C ILE A 375 3.65 1.33 -4.75
N GLN A 376 4.68 1.64 -5.55
CA GLN A 376 5.96 0.93 -5.47
C GLN A 376 7.20 1.83 -5.53
N GLY A 377 8.16 1.58 -4.63
CA GLY A 377 9.46 2.23 -4.68
C GLY A 377 9.44 3.73 -4.38
N ASN A 378 8.41 4.22 -3.68
CA ASN A 378 8.30 5.64 -3.31
C ASN A 378 8.98 5.90 -1.96
N ILE A 379 9.35 7.16 -1.74
CA ILE A 379 9.71 7.68 -0.42
C ILE A 379 8.61 8.63 0.02
N PHE A 380 8.02 8.35 1.18
CA PHE A 380 7.02 9.17 1.86
C PHE A 380 7.63 9.83 3.08
N GLU A 381 7.67 11.15 3.10
CA GLU A 381 8.45 11.89 4.09
C GLU A 381 7.74 13.14 4.60
N ASN A 382 7.71 13.23 5.93
CA ASN A 382 7.14 14.32 6.73
C ASN A 382 5.61 14.40 6.64
N SER A 383 4.92 13.83 7.63
CA SER A 383 3.48 14.01 7.86
C SER A 383 3.22 14.31 9.32
N TRP A 384 2.57 15.42 9.65
CA TRP A 384 2.33 15.81 11.04
C TRP A 384 0.87 16.16 11.27
N ALA A 385 0.45 16.09 12.54
CA ALA A 385 -0.91 16.45 12.89
C ALA A 385 -1.15 17.95 12.70
N ASN A 386 -2.23 18.26 11.97
CA ASN A 386 -2.74 19.62 11.76
C ASN A 386 -4.24 19.51 11.40
N ALA A 387 -4.62 19.68 10.14
CA ALA A 387 -6.01 19.56 9.68
C ALA A 387 -6.50 18.09 9.71
N GLN A 388 -5.58 17.13 9.88
CA GLN A 388 -5.85 15.73 10.21
C GLN A 388 -4.81 15.19 11.21
N THR A 389 -4.96 13.92 11.61
CA THR A 389 -4.14 13.23 12.62
C THR A 389 -2.66 13.03 12.23
N GLY A 390 -2.27 13.30 10.98
CA GLY A 390 -0.88 13.13 10.52
C GLY A 390 -0.52 11.70 10.11
N PHE A 391 -1.48 10.94 9.55
CA PHE A 391 -1.17 9.68 8.89
C PHE A 391 -0.29 9.94 7.64
N ALA A 392 0.64 9.05 7.32
CA ALA A 392 1.37 9.13 6.06
C ALA A 392 0.48 8.70 4.89
N ILE A 393 -0.24 7.59 5.04
CA ILE A 393 -1.10 7.02 3.99
C ILE A 393 -2.51 6.81 4.55
N VAL A 394 -3.50 7.22 3.76
CA VAL A 394 -4.92 7.08 4.08
C VAL A 394 -5.64 6.38 2.93
N MET A 395 -6.40 5.32 3.23
CA MET A 395 -7.18 4.56 2.25
C MET A 395 -8.60 4.34 2.76
N TRP A 396 -9.55 5.03 2.13
CA TRP A 396 -10.98 5.03 2.44
C TRP A 396 -11.81 4.48 1.26
N SER A 397 -13.02 4.01 1.55
CA SER A 397 -14.10 3.92 0.55
C SER A 397 -15.14 4.97 0.91
N ALA A 398 -15.19 6.08 0.18
CA ALA A 398 -16.13 7.16 0.46
C ALA A 398 -16.52 7.94 -0.82
N ASP A 399 -17.72 8.49 -0.78
CA ASP A 399 -18.22 9.55 -1.68
C ASP A 399 -18.48 10.81 -0.83
N GLU A 400 -18.56 12.00 -1.43
CA GLU A 400 -18.68 13.25 -0.67
C GLU A 400 -20.13 13.62 -0.32
N THR A 401 -21.12 13.37 -1.18
CA THR A 401 -22.49 13.90 -0.98
C THR A 401 -23.57 12.90 -0.55
N GLY A 402 -23.29 11.59 -0.41
CA GLY A 402 -24.31 10.67 0.08
C GLY A 402 -23.95 9.18 0.08
N PRO A 403 -24.90 8.31 0.50
CA PRO A 403 -24.73 6.86 0.45
C PRO A 403 -24.55 6.38 -0.99
N THR A 404 -23.60 5.48 -1.21
CA THR A 404 -23.37 4.87 -2.53
C THR A 404 -23.29 3.35 -2.45
N THR A 405 -23.53 2.71 -3.59
CA THR A 405 -23.41 1.25 -3.76
C THR A 405 -22.23 0.86 -4.67
N TRP A 406 -21.43 1.85 -5.08
CA TRP A 406 -20.37 1.70 -6.07
C TRP A 406 -19.02 2.20 -5.58
N ALA A 407 -18.97 3.23 -4.73
CA ALA A 407 -17.71 3.82 -4.28
C ALA A 407 -16.89 2.80 -3.49
N GLN A 408 -15.67 2.56 -3.94
CA GLN A 408 -14.81 1.53 -3.38
C GLN A 408 -13.33 1.84 -3.60
N THR A 409 -12.53 1.61 -2.56
CA THR A 409 -11.10 1.34 -2.72
C THR A 409 -10.85 -0.17 -2.71
N ALA A 410 -10.30 -0.72 -3.79
CA ALA A 410 -10.03 -2.15 -3.90
C ALA A 410 -8.85 -2.47 -4.82
N ASP A 411 -8.25 -3.65 -4.64
CA ASP A 411 -7.12 -4.10 -5.47
C ASP A 411 -5.93 -3.13 -5.38
N VAL A 412 -5.42 -2.94 -4.17
CA VAL A 412 -4.29 -2.02 -3.90
C VAL A 412 -3.07 -2.81 -3.46
N TRP A 413 -1.94 -2.60 -4.12
CA TRP A 413 -0.66 -3.22 -3.77
C TRP A 413 0.38 -2.15 -3.43
N VAL A 414 0.82 -2.12 -2.18
CA VAL A 414 1.84 -1.19 -1.66
C VAL A 414 3.13 -1.95 -1.37
N ARG A 415 4.19 -1.68 -2.12
CA ARG A 415 5.41 -2.50 -2.01
C ARG A 415 6.74 -1.76 -2.20
N GLU A 416 7.77 -2.20 -1.48
CA GLU A 416 9.13 -1.64 -1.58
C GLU A 416 9.22 -0.12 -1.35
N ASN A 417 8.40 0.44 -0.46
CA ASN A 417 8.42 1.87 -0.13
C ASN A 417 9.18 2.14 1.19
N ILE A 418 9.69 3.36 1.31
CA ILE A 418 10.13 3.94 2.59
C ILE A 418 9.07 4.93 3.04
N ILE A 419 8.55 4.77 4.25
CA ILE A 419 7.59 5.67 4.89
C ILE A 419 8.24 6.16 6.18
N ARG A 420 8.49 7.47 6.29
CA ARG A 420 9.18 8.03 7.44
C ARG A 420 8.65 9.37 7.90
N HIS A 421 8.97 9.67 9.16
CA HIS A 421 8.75 10.99 9.75
C HIS A 421 7.27 11.36 9.78
N ALA A 422 6.45 10.53 10.45
CA ALA A 422 5.00 10.68 10.41
C ALA A 422 4.34 10.58 11.79
N GLY A 423 3.25 11.32 11.99
CA GLY A 423 2.42 11.26 13.20
C GLY A 423 1.77 9.90 13.41
N SER A 424 1.39 9.25 12.31
CA SER A 424 0.92 7.86 12.25
C SER A 424 1.25 7.26 10.86
N GLY A 425 1.30 5.94 10.74
CA GLY A 425 1.69 5.27 9.49
C GLY A 425 0.54 5.18 8.49
N LEU A 426 -0.29 4.15 8.61
CA LEU A 426 -1.42 3.88 7.71
C LEU A 426 -2.75 4.01 8.45
N GLN A 427 -3.72 4.64 7.78
CA GLN A 427 -5.13 4.46 8.10
C GLN A 427 -5.84 3.76 6.95
N LEU A 428 -6.45 2.62 7.25
CA LEU A 428 -7.28 1.86 6.33
C LEU A 428 -8.69 1.74 6.90
N THR A 429 -9.67 2.28 6.18
CA THR A 429 -11.06 2.20 6.62
C THR A 429 -12.03 2.29 5.46
N ASP A 430 -13.29 1.96 5.65
CA ASP A 430 -14.39 2.31 4.74
C ASP A 430 -15.13 3.55 5.26
N LYS A 431 -14.43 4.41 6.00
CA LYS A 431 -14.98 5.60 6.66
C LYS A 431 -15.47 6.60 5.63
N GLY A 432 -16.80 6.71 5.55
CA GLY A 432 -17.52 7.90 5.12
C GLY A 432 -18.60 8.25 6.15
N THR A 433 -19.17 9.46 6.04
CA THR A 433 -20.43 9.82 6.72
C THR A 433 -21.59 8.98 6.20
N PHE A 434 -21.41 8.38 5.02
CA PHE A 434 -22.42 7.63 4.29
C PHE A 434 -21.92 6.23 3.92
N PRO A 435 -22.82 5.23 3.80
CA PRO A 435 -22.47 3.89 3.32
C PRO A 435 -21.74 3.90 1.97
N ALA A 436 -20.70 3.07 1.85
CA ALA A 436 -19.96 2.77 0.61
C ALA A 436 -19.63 1.26 0.58
N LEU A 437 -19.04 0.75 -0.50
CA LEU A 437 -18.55 -0.63 -0.50
C LEU A 437 -17.29 -0.75 0.36
N PRO A 438 -17.10 -1.85 1.11
CA PRO A 438 -15.94 -1.99 1.97
C PRO A 438 -14.63 -2.02 1.18
N VAL A 439 -13.57 -1.54 1.82
CA VAL A 439 -12.21 -1.70 1.30
C VAL A 439 -11.86 -3.19 1.24
N GLN A 440 -11.30 -3.64 0.12
CA GLN A 440 -10.97 -5.05 -0.06
C GLN A 440 -9.73 -5.29 -0.93
N ARG A 441 -9.05 -6.43 -0.70
CA ARG A 441 -7.85 -6.84 -1.46
C ARG A 441 -6.79 -5.76 -1.45
N VAL A 442 -6.29 -5.46 -0.24
CA VAL A 442 -5.17 -4.53 -0.02
C VAL A 442 -4.00 -5.33 0.51
N ARG A 443 -2.86 -5.21 -0.16
CA ARG A 443 -1.65 -5.97 0.17
C ARG A 443 -0.45 -5.05 0.33
N PHE A 444 0.30 -5.24 1.41
CA PHE A 444 1.54 -4.55 1.71
C PHE A 444 2.70 -5.55 1.71
N ASP A 445 3.74 -5.34 0.90
CA ASP A 445 4.94 -6.19 0.87
C ASP A 445 6.22 -5.36 0.98
N ASN A 446 7.18 -5.75 1.80
CA ASN A 446 8.51 -5.14 1.81
C ASN A 446 8.49 -3.61 1.99
N ASN A 447 7.74 -3.06 2.94
CA ASN A 447 7.83 -1.63 3.23
C ASN A 447 8.57 -1.37 4.54
N LEU A 448 9.37 -0.30 4.55
CA LEU A 448 10.12 0.17 5.69
C LEU A 448 9.42 1.39 6.30
N TRP A 449 9.01 1.28 7.56
CA TRP A 449 8.32 2.33 8.32
C TRP A 449 9.23 2.83 9.45
N GLN A 450 9.63 4.09 9.41
CA GLN A 450 10.62 4.65 10.32
C GLN A 450 10.12 5.95 10.96
N ASP A 451 10.43 6.15 12.24
CA ASP A 451 10.03 7.37 12.95
C ASP A 451 8.53 7.69 12.75
N ILE A 452 7.69 6.68 13.00
CA ILE A 452 6.25 6.85 13.12
C ILE A 452 5.99 7.16 14.59
N SER A 453 5.81 8.43 14.95
CA SER A 453 5.85 8.81 16.35
C SER A 453 4.96 9.98 16.71
N THR A 454 4.56 10.02 17.98
CA THR A 454 3.84 11.15 18.60
C THR A 454 4.64 12.45 18.56
N SER A 455 5.96 12.39 18.32
CA SER A 455 6.82 13.57 18.12
C SER A 455 6.43 14.39 16.88
N TRP A 456 5.73 13.76 15.93
CA TRP A 456 5.10 14.39 14.76
C TRP A 456 3.66 14.89 15.03
N GLY A 457 3.21 14.87 16.29
CA GLY A 457 1.92 15.41 16.74
C GLY A 457 0.72 14.48 16.55
N GLY A 458 0.90 13.33 15.90
CA GLY A 458 -0.15 12.32 15.71
C GLY A 458 -0.23 11.32 16.86
N ASP A 459 -0.95 10.22 16.61
CA ASP A 459 -1.23 9.19 17.62
C ASP A 459 -0.12 8.15 17.78
N GLY A 460 0.94 8.17 16.95
CA GLY A 460 2.06 7.23 17.02
C GLY A 460 1.68 5.80 16.65
N ARG A 461 0.62 5.63 15.83
CA ARG A 461 0.10 4.31 15.43
C ARG A 461 0.78 3.88 14.14
N LEU A 462 1.32 2.66 14.09
CA LEU A 462 1.87 2.13 12.85
C LEU A 462 0.74 1.86 11.84
N PHE A 463 -0.26 1.10 12.27
CA PHE A 463 -1.43 0.77 11.45
C PHE A 463 -2.73 1.03 12.21
N GLN A 464 -3.71 1.61 11.52
CA GLN A 464 -5.08 1.72 12.00
C GLN A 464 -6.04 1.09 11.00
N ILE A 465 -6.92 0.20 11.50
CA ILE A 465 -7.91 -0.51 10.71
C ILE A 465 -9.30 -0.27 11.32
N ALA A 466 -10.27 0.09 10.47
CA ALA A 466 -11.64 0.35 10.93
C ALA A 466 -12.66 0.02 9.84
N SER A 467 -13.78 -0.62 10.21
CA SER A 467 -14.94 -0.74 9.34
C SER A 467 -16.20 -0.16 9.98
N ASN A 468 -16.75 0.86 9.33
CA ASN A 468 -18.05 1.46 9.60
C ASN A 468 -19.18 0.74 8.86
N THR A 469 -18.89 -0.01 7.79
CA THR A 469 -19.89 -0.87 7.10
C THR A 469 -20.06 -2.23 7.78
N GLY A 470 -19.16 -2.55 8.70
CA GLY A 470 -19.16 -3.75 9.52
C GLY A 470 -18.09 -4.78 9.12
N GLN A 471 -17.61 -4.79 7.87
CA GLN A 471 -16.62 -5.77 7.42
C GLN A 471 -15.67 -5.28 6.30
N LEU A 472 -14.36 -5.32 6.55
CA LEU A 472 -13.32 -5.34 5.51
C LEU A 472 -12.95 -6.77 5.10
N THR A 473 -12.32 -6.96 3.94
CA THR A 473 -11.89 -8.31 3.49
C THR A 473 -10.53 -8.29 2.80
N ALA A 474 -9.70 -9.28 3.06
CA ALA A 474 -8.42 -9.51 2.36
C ALA A 474 -7.41 -8.36 2.53
N ILE A 475 -7.10 -8.05 3.78
CA ILE A 475 -6.10 -7.05 4.16
C ILE A 475 -4.84 -7.77 4.61
N LYS A 476 -3.74 -7.59 3.88
CA LYS A 476 -2.55 -8.44 3.99
C LYS A 476 -1.28 -7.59 4.20
N PHE A 477 -0.46 -7.96 5.17
CA PHE A 477 0.83 -7.35 5.48
C PHE A 477 1.92 -8.42 5.54
N TYR A 478 2.87 -8.33 4.63
CA TYR A 478 3.98 -9.26 4.49
C TYR A 478 5.30 -8.52 4.51
N HIS A 479 6.29 -9.03 5.23
CA HIS A 479 7.65 -8.48 5.17
C HIS A 479 7.69 -6.97 5.42
N GLN A 480 6.97 -6.48 6.42
CA GLN A 480 7.08 -5.10 6.87
C GLN A 480 8.20 -5.02 7.90
N THR A 481 9.06 -4.01 7.78
CA THR A 481 9.95 -3.59 8.89
C THR A 481 9.44 -2.25 9.39
N GLY A 482 8.92 -2.18 10.61
CA GLY A 482 8.22 -0.96 11.05
C GLY A 482 8.34 -0.63 12.54
N PHE A 483 8.52 0.65 12.83
CA PHE A 483 8.70 1.15 14.19
C PHE A 483 7.76 2.30 14.49
N ALA A 484 6.91 2.14 15.50
CA ALA A 484 6.05 3.19 16.02
C ALA A 484 6.08 3.30 17.56
N ASP A 485 6.01 4.51 18.10
CA ASP A 485 6.20 4.71 19.55
C ASP A 485 4.97 4.34 20.40
N ASN A 486 3.77 4.29 19.81
CA ASN A 486 2.53 4.10 20.58
C ASN A 486 1.86 2.74 20.33
N THR A 487 1.38 2.44 19.13
CA THR A 487 0.60 1.21 18.88
C THR A 487 1.00 0.56 17.57
N LEU A 488 1.15 -0.77 17.56
CA LEU A 488 1.40 -1.53 16.34
C LEU A 488 0.15 -1.55 15.45
N ILE A 489 -0.97 -2.08 15.93
CA ILE A 489 -2.24 -2.07 15.18
C ILE A 489 -3.36 -1.57 16.08
N THR A 490 -4.04 -0.50 15.68
CA THR A 490 -5.28 -0.04 16.30
C THR A 490 -6.47 -0.53 15.48
N ILE A 491 -7.35 -1.31 16.11
CA ILE A 491 -8.61 -1.76 15.55
C ILE A 491 -9.72 -0.89 16.15
N VAL A 492 -10.29 0.00 15.34
CA VAL A 492 -11.25 1.00 15.84
C VAL A 492 -12.68 0.47 15.84
N SER A 493 -13.08 -0.24 14.78
CA SER A 493 -14.46 -0.69 14.59
C SER A 493 -14.55 -1.80 13.55
N GLY A 494 -15.67 -2.53 13.58
CA GLY A 494 -16.01 -3.59 12.63
C GLY A 494 -15.06 -4.78 12.64
N VAL A 495 -15.21 -5.69 11.69
CA VAL A 495 -14.33 -6.86 11.54
C VAL A 495 -13.54 -6.80 10.24
N THR A 496 -12.40 -7.47 10.17
CA THR A 496 -11.71 -7.76 8.89
C THR A 496 -11.61 -9.26 8.70
N GLN A 497 -12.20 -9.77 7.64
CA GLN A 497 -12.03 -11.17 7.25
C GLN A 497 -10.79 -11.34 6.39
N GLN A 498 -10.17 -12.51 6.47
CA GLN A 498 -8.97 -12.84 5.69
C GLN A 498 -7.85 -11.81 5.92
N PHE A 499 -7.69 -11.41 7.19
CA PHE A 499 -6.59 -10.59 7.63
C PHE A 499 -5.33 -11.44 7.71
N GLU A 500 -4.25 -11.00 7.07
CA GLU A 500 -2.98 -11.72 7.07
C GLU A 500 -1.88 -10.75 7.48
N PHE A 501 -1.10 -11.12 8.50
CA PHE A 501 0.03 -10.35 9.00
C PHE A 501 1.17 -11.33 9.25
N ALA A 502 2.07 -11.50 8.28
CA ALA A 502 3.10 -12.51 8.36
C ALA A 502 4.50 -12.02 7.98
N ASN A 503 5.51 -12.65 8.57
CA ASN A 503 6.93 -12.41 8.29
C ASN A 503 7.34 -10.94 8.48
N ASN A 504 6.78 -10.24 9.45
CA ASN A 504 7.09 -8.83 9.71
C ASN A 504 8.11 -8.70 10.86
N ILE A 505 8.96 -7.67 10.83
CA ILE A 505 9.69 -7.18 12.01
C ILE A 505 9.04 -5.86 12.43
N VAL A 506 8.37 -5.87 13.56
CA VAL A 506 7.66 -4.69 14.07
C VAL A 506 7.87 -4.55 15.56
N ASN A 507 7.85 -3.33 16.09
CA ASN A 507 7.82 -3.15 17.53
C ASN A 507 6.39 -3.22 18.08
N HIS A 508 6.27 -3.69 19.31
CA HIS A 508 5.01 -3.70 20.05
C HIS A 508 4.48 -2.28 20.30
N GLY A 509 5.38 -1.31 20.47
CA GLY A 509 5.01 0.02 20.99
C GLY A 509 4.50 -0.08 22.43
N GLN A 510 3.68 0.88 22.85
CA GLN A 510 3.01 0.88 24.14
C GLN A 510 1.86 -0.16 24.22
N TYR A 511 1.09 -0.36 23.15
CA TYR A 511 -0.17 -1.13 23.21
C TYR A 511 -0.23 -2.38 22.33
N GLY A 512 0.79 -2.70 21.52
CA GLY A 512 0.75 -3.87 20.64
C GLY A 512 -0.40 -3.78 19.64
N ILE A 513 -1.24 -4.80 19.60
CA ILE A 513 -2.49 -4.78 18.84
C ILE A 513 -3.61 -4.44 19.83
N HIS A 514 -4.40 -3.42 19.54
CA HIS A 514 -5.36 -2.87 20.50
C HIS A 514 -6.70 -2.55 19.87
N ALA A 515 -7.78 -2.85 20.61
CA ALA A 515 -9.14 -2.42 20.37
C ALA A 515 -9.75 -1.95 21.71
N ASP A 516 -10.81 -1.15 21.68
CA ASP A 516 -11.41 -0.54 22.89
C ASP A 516 -11.63 -1.51 24.07
N ASN A 517 -11.99 -2.78 23.77
CA ASN A 517 -12.32 -3.80 24.78
C ASN A 517 -11.44 -5.05 24.72
N ALA A 518 -10.36 -5.04 23.92
CA ALA A 518 -9.53 -6.22 23.73
C ALA A 518 -8.10 -5.85 23.36
N SER A 519 -7.15 -6.75 23.65
CA SER A 519 -5.75 -6.55 23.31
C SER A 519 -5.13 -7.82 22.73
N GLU A 520 -4.14 -7.64 21.86
CA GLU A 520 -3.33 -8.64 21.17
C GLU A 520 -4.16 -9.79 20.62
N LYS A 521 -3.90 -11.03 21.05
CA LYS A 521 -4.61 -12.21 20.56
C LYS A 521 -6.13 -12.10 20.76
N THR A 522 -6.59 -11.56 21.88
CA THR A 522 -8.03 -11.38 22.12
C THR A 522 -8.64 -10.39 21.13
N ALA A 523 -7.91 -9.33 20.77
CA ALA A 523 -8.37 -8.38 19.75
C ALA A 523 -8.41 -9.02 18.36
N LEU A 524 -7.40 -9.83 18.01
CA LEU A 524 -7.38 -10.58 16.76
C LEU A 524 -8.52 -11.60 16.68
N ASP A 525 -8.75 -12.38 17.74
CA ASP A 525 -9.81 -13.39 17.78
C ASP A 525 -11.21 -12.78 17.62
N LEU A 526 -11.42 -11.57 18.17
CA LEU A 526 -12.71 -10.89 18.15
C LEU A 526 -12.97 -10.14 16.83
N TYR A 527 -11.95 -9.43 16.31
CA TYR A 527 -12.14 -8.48 15.21
C TYR A 527 -11.53 -8.92 13.87
N MET A 528 -10.72 -9.97 13.86
CA MET A 528 -10.03 -10.45 12.67
C MET A 528 -10.33 -11.95 12.40
N PRO A 529 -11.58 -12.42 12.44
CA PRO A 529 -11.88 -13.85 12.45
C PRO A 529 -11.27 -14.58 11.24
N GLY A 530 -10.57 -15.68 11.53
CA GLY A 530 -9.83 -16.45 10.52
C GLY A 530 -8.50 -15.81 10.09
N TYR A 531 -7.92 -14.94 10.92
CA TYR A 531 -6.64 -14.29 10.65
C TYR A 531 -5.47 -15.27 10.50
N ILE A 532 -4.46 -14.85 9.76
CA ILE A 532 -3.10 -15.40 9.79
C ILE A 532 -2.20 -14.39 10.48
N PHE A 533 -1.54 -14.80 11.56
CA PHE A 533 -0.55 -13.99 12.27
C PHE A 533 0.64 -14.89 12.64
N ALA A 534 1.63 -14.98 11.76
CA ALA A 534 2.71 -15.98 11.86
C ALA A 534 4.06 -15.46 11.32
N GLY A 535 5.16 -15.98 11.85
CA GLY A 535 6.52 -15.62 11.42
C GLY A 535 6.92 -14.17 11.75
N ASN A 536 6.15 -13.46 12.57
CA ASN A 536 6.44 -12.07 12.91
C ASN A 536 7.43 -12.01 14.08
N ALA A 537 8.43 -11.14 14.00
CA ALA A 537 9.19 -10.69 15.16
C ALA A 537 8.54 -9.43 15.74
N VAL A 538 7.83 -9.59 16.86
CA VAL A 538 7.18 -8.50 17.59
C VAL A 538 8.08 -8.06 18.75
N ILE A 539 8.89 -7.03 18.50
CA ILE A 539 9.89 -6.53 19.46
C ILE A 539 9.20 -5.97 20.70
N GLY A 540 9.56 -6.48 21.88
CA GLY A 540 8.95 -6.11 23.16
C GLY A 540 7.60 -6.78 23.43
N GLY A 541 7.11 -7.66 22.54
CA GLY A 541 5.88 -8.42 22.74
C GLY A 541 6.06 -9.60 23.70
N THR A 542 4.94 -10.16 24.17
CA THR A 542 4.92 -11.33 25.07
C THR A 542 4.26 -12.53 24.41
N ALA A 543 4.97 -13.65 24.30
CA ALA A 543 4.50 -14.85 23.58
C ALA A 543 3.10 -15.32 23.97
N ALA A 544 2.75 -15.32 25.26
CA ALA A 544 1.43 -15.75 25.72
C ALA A 544 0.26 -14.87 25.24
N ARG A 545 0.53 -13.64 24.77
CA ARG A 545 -0.47 -12.69 24.28
C ARG A 545 -0.65 -12.73 22.76
N TYR A 546 0.12 -13.56 22.06
CA TYR A 546 0.10 -13.65 20.59
C TYR A 546 -0.10 -15.10 20.12
N PRO A 547 -0.53 -15.31 18.87
CA PRO A 547 -0.58 -16.64 18.26
C PRO A 547 0.79 -17.33 18.23
N ASN A 548 0.79 -18.66 18.23
CA ASN A 548 2.01 -19.46 18.11
C ASN A 548 2.72 -19.21 16.76
N GLY A 549 4.02 -19.51 16.71
CA GLY A 549 4.81 -19.35 15.47
C GLY A 549 5.29 -17.92 15.22
N ASN A 550 5.35 -17.07 16.25
CA ASN A 550 5.92 -15.71 16.20
C ASN A 550 7.13 -15.61 17.15
N PHE A 551 7.96 -14.59 16.93
CA PHE A 551 9.17 -14.30 17.69
C PHE A 551 8.99 -13.03 18.53
N PHE A 552 9.67 -12.98 19.68
CA PHE A 552 9.52 -11.88 20.64
C PHE A 552 10.90 -11.39 21.11
N PRO A 553 11.67 -10.68 20.24
CA PRO A 553 12.91 -10.04 20.66
C PRO A 553 12.64 -9.07 21.81
N ALA A 554 13.50 -9.01 22.82
CA ALA A 554 13.29 -8.12 23.96
C ALA A 554 13.39 -6.63 23.58
N ASP A 555 14.29 -6.31 22.65
CA ASP A 555 14.55 -4.96 22.16
C ASP A 555 15.09 -5.00 20.71
N LEU A 556 15.41 -3.83 20.15
CA LEU A 556 15.96 -3.70 18.80
C LEU A 556 17.32 -4.39 18.62
N ASN A 557 18.14 -4.46 19.67
CA ASN A 557 19.46 -5.09 19.58
C ASN A 557 19.32 -6.62 19.47
N ALA A 558 18.34 -7.19 20.18
CA ALA A 558 18.04 -8.63 20.13
C ALA A 558 17.61 -9.10 18.73
N VAL A 559 17.15 -8.21 17.86
CA VAL A 559 16.82 -8.53 16.46
C VAL A 559 18.06 -8.94 15.67
N GLY A 560 19.22 -8.33 15.94
CA GLY A 560 20.46 -8.60 15.20
C GLY A 560 20.48 -7.99 13.79
N PHE A 561 20.05 -6.73 13.66
CA PHE A 561 20.26 -5.95 12.44
C PHE A 561 21.76 -5.66 12.20
N VAL A 562 22.16 -5.40 10.96
CA VAL A 562 23.53 -5.01 10.60
C VAL A 562 23.90 -3.66 11.23
N ASN A 563 23.07 -2.63 11.06
CA ASN A 563 23.26 -1.31 11.69
C ASN A 563 21.95 -0.52 11.76
N ALA A 564 21.05 -0.90 12.67
CA ALA A 564 19.75 -0.23 12.82
C ALA A 564 19.88 1.27 13.11
N ALA A 565 20.87 1.68 13.94
CA ALA A 565 21.10 3.08 14.27
C ALA A 565 21.54 3.93 13.05
N GLY A 566 22.25 3.31 12.10
CA GLY A 566 22.60 3.91 10.81
C GLY A 566 21.55 3.74 9.71
N GLY A 567 20.37 3.18 10.03
CA GLY A 567 19.29 2.95 9.07
C GLY A 567 19.37 1.64 8.29
N ASP A 568 20.41 0.82 8.50
CA ASP A 568 20.57 -0.48 7.85
C ASP A 568 19.86 -1.58 8.64
N HIS A 569 18.67 -1.91 8.16
CA HIS A 569 17.77 -2.90 8.76
C HIS A 569 17.90 -4.30 8.13
N HIS A 570 18.99 -4.61 7.42
CA HIS A 570 19.25 -6.00 7.03
C HIS A 570 19.48 -6.86 8.27
N LEU A 571 18.96 -8.09 8.28
CA LEU A 571 19.33 -9.07 9.30
C LEU A 571 20.76 -9.56 9.05
N ALA A 572 21.62 -9.40 10.07
CA ALA A 572 22.96 -9.96 10.05
C ALA A 572 22.92 -11.48 9.99
N ALA A 573 23.99 -12.11 9.48
CA ALA A 573 24.10 -13.57 9.46
C ALA A 573 24.04 -14.21 10.86
N SER A 574 24.38 -13.45 11.90
CA SER A 574 24.29 -13.86 13.31
C SER A 574 22.92 -13.61 13.94
N SER A 575 21.97 -13.00 13.24
CA SER A 575 20.62 -12.79 13.76
C SER A 575 19.96 -14.15 14.07
N PRO A 576 19.34 -14.32 15.25
CA PRO A 576 18.60 -15.54 15.55
C PRO A 576 17.34 -15.69 14.67
N TYR A 577 16.95 -14.63 13.95
CA TYR A 577 15.77 -14.59 13.08
C TYR A 577 16.11 -14.75 11.60
N LYS A 578 17.38 -14.91 11.25
CA LYS A 578 17.81 -15.14 9.86
C LYS A 578 17.12 -16.36 9.27
N ASN A 579 16.49 -16.20 8.10
CA ASN A 579 15.71 -17.21 7.38
C ASN A 579 14.60 -17.88 8.20
N GLN A 580 14.07 -17.21 9.23
CA GLN A 580 13.03 -17.76 10.10
C GLN A 580 11.60 -17.37 9.70
N GLY A 581 11.40 -16.64 8.60
CA GLY A 581 10.09 -16.36 8.03
C GLY A 581 9.36 -17.65 7.65
N THR A 582 8.03 -17.62 7.65
CA THR A 582 7.19 -18.79 7.30
C THR A 582 7.38 -19.25 5.86
N ASP A 583 7.99 -18.43 5.01
CA ASP A 583 8.33 -18.68 3.62
C ASP A 583 9.81 -19.10 3.44
N GLY A 584 10.56 -19.25 4.53
CA GLY A 584 11.99 -19.60 4.53
C GLY A 584 12.93 -18.42 4.27
N THR A 585 12.40 -17.19 4.18
CA THR A 585 13.22 -15.97 4.03
C THR A 585 13.37 -15.25 5.38
N ASP A 586 14.05 -14.11 5.40
CA ASP A 586 14.13 -13.29 6.61
C ASP A 586 12.76 -12.67 6.93
N PRO A 587 12.29 -12.70 8.19
CA PRO A 587 11.19 -11.83 8.58
C PRO A 587 11.64 -10.36 8.47
N GLY A 588 10.69 -9.47 8.21
CA GLY A 588 10.95 -8.07 7.91
C GLY A 588 11.07 -7.83 6.41
N ALA A 589 11.18 -6.57 6.04
CA ALA A 589 11.30 -6.13 4.67
C ALA A 589 12.65 -6.51 4.05
N ASP A 590 12.63 -6.91 2.77
CA ASP A 590 13.83 -6.99 1.95
C ASP A 590 14.39 -5.58 1.71
N ILE A 591 15.35 -5.19 2.56
CA ILE A 591 15.98 -3.86 2.51
C ILE A 591 16.78 -3.68 1.22
N THR A 592 17.36 -4.74 0.63
CA THR A 592 18.07 -4.64 -0.65
C THR A 592 17.09 -4.30 -1.78
N ALA A 593 15.93 -4.95 -1.80
CA ALA A 593 14.88 -4.64 -2.77
C ALA A 593 14.35 -3.21 -2.60
N ILE A 594 14.08 -2.78 -1.36
CA ILE A 594 13.66 -1.40 -1.07
C ILE A 594 14.69 -0.41 -1.61
N LEU A 595 15.96 -0.53 -1.21
CA LEU A 595 17.01 0.40 -1.61
C LEU A 595 17.24 0.41 -3.13
N THR A 596 17.05 -0.72 -3.80
CA THR A 596 17.08 -0.79 -5.27
C THR A 596 15.94 0.05 -5.88
N TRP A 597 14.72 -0.13 -5.35
CA TRP A 597 13.54 0.58 -5.83
C TRP A 597 13.50 2.06 -5.47
N THR A 598 14.12 2.47 -4.36
CA THR A 598 14.16 3.87 -3.90
C THR A 598 15.45 4.60 -4.23
N ASN A 599 16.43 3.94 -4.85
CA ASN A 599 17.70 4.57 -5.21
C ASN A 599 17.48 5.83 -6.09
N GLY A 600 18.00 6.98 -5.63
CA GLY A 600 17.90 8.26 -6.30
C GLY A 600 16.51 8.92 -6.24
N VAL A 601 15.56 8.38 -5.47
CA VAL A 601 14.22 8.97 -5.35
C VAL A 601 14.25 10.30 -4.59
N ASP A 602 15.08 10.44 -3.57
CA ASP A 602 15.23 11.65 -2.75
C ASP A 602 16.24 12.68 -3.28
N GLN A 603 16.79 12.46 -4.49
CA GLN A 603 17.85 13.30 -5.09
C GLN A 603 17.37 14.45 -5.97
#